data_AF-A0A969Z666-F1
#
_entry.id   AF-A0A969Z666-F1
#
_cell.length_a   1.000
_cell.length_b   1.000
_cell.length_c   1.000
_cell.angle_alpha   90.00
_cell.angle_beta   90.00
_cell.angle_gamma   90.00
#
_symmetry.space_group_name_H-M   'P 1'
#
loop_
_entity.id
_entity.type
_entity.pdbx_description
1 polymer ?
#
loop_
_entity_poly.entity_id
_entity_poly.type
_entity_poly.pdbx_seq_one_letter_code
_entity_poly.pdbx_strand_id
1 'polypeptide(L)'
;MKRMLLVICSILLFFPIYVSAATITETSYKNGRITIKGTGEGELQLVLFGLDNNPLYLTTVTAEDGEFSITLPEIVGLEPGTYTIKVADYDGKNVSIKTVEVKLNKRSINFR
;
A
#
# COMPACT_ATOMS: atom_id res chain seq x y z
N MET A 1 59.18 -18.70 -9.25
CA MET A 1 58.23 -18.91 -8.13
C MET A 1 56.99 -18.09 -8.41
N LYS A 2 55.82 -18.74 -8.41
CA LYS A 2 54.54 -18.23 -8.93
C LYS A 2 54.11 -16.93 -8.25
N ARG A 3 53.85 -15.89 -9.04
CA ARG A 3 53.08 -14.71 -8.62
C ARG A 3 51.66 -15.17 -8.33
N MET A 4 51.34 -15.36 -7.05
CA MET A 4 49.98 -15.65 -6.60
C MET A 4 49.19 -14.35 -6.66
N LEU A 5 48.67 -14.06 -7.85
CA LEU A 5 47.74 -12.98 -8.10
C LEU A 5 46.45 -13.34 -7.35
N LEU A 6 46.22 -12.72 -6.20
CA LEU A 6 44.94 -12.74 -5.52
C LEU A 6 43.96 -11.94 -6.39
N VAL A 7 43.41 -12.58 -7.41
CA VAL A 7 42.26 -12.06 -8.14
C VAL A 7 41.08 -12.24 -7.19
N ILE A 8 40.90 -11.28 -6.28
CA ILE A 8 39.57 -10.94 -5.78
C ILE A 8 38.86 -10.40 -7.02
N CYS A 9 38.42 -11.33 -7.87
CA CYS A 9 37.49 -11.07 -8.94
C CYS A 9 36.29 -10.55 -8.17
N SER A 10 36.11 -9.24 -8.22
CA SER A 10 34.88 -8.54 -7.90
C SER A 10 33.77 -9.20 -8.70
N ILE A 11 33.27 -10.33 -8.18
CA ILE A 11 31.96 -10.84 -8.51
C ILE A 11 31.04 -9.78 -7.92
N LEU A 12 30.84 -8.70 -8.69
CA LEU A 12 29.59 -7.97 -8.70
C LEU A 12 28.56 -9.02 -9.02
N LEU A 13 28.05 -9.70 -7.98
CA LEU A 13 26.78 -10.39 -8.05
C LEU A 13 25.78 -9.28 -8.31
N PHE A 14 25.61 -8.95 -9.59
CA PHE A 14 24.45 -8.25 -10.08
C PHE A 14 23.30 -9.25 -9.94
N PHE A 15 22.89 -9.49 -8.68
CA PHE A 15 21.56 -10.02 -8.44
C PHE A 15 20.64 -8.99 -9.10
N PRO A 16 19.84 -9.39 -10.11
CA PRO A 16 18.83 -8.48 -10.59
C PRO A 16 18.05 -8.01 -9.37
N ILE A 17 17.95 -6.69 -9.20
CA ILE A 17 17.13 -6.10 -8.15
C ILE A 17 15.70 -6.53 -8.50
N TYR A 18 15.23 -7.60 -7.87
CA TYR A 18 13.84 -8.01 -7.97
C TYR A 18 13.07 -7.05 -7.10
N VAL A 19 12.54 -5.99 -7.70
CA VAL A 19 11.57 -5.15 -7.01
C VAL A 19 10.31 -5.97 -6.84
N SER A 20 9.98 -6.34 -5.60
CA SER A 20 8.72 -7.01 -5.28
C SER A 20 7.53 -6.14 -5.66
N ALA A 21 6.61 -6.69 -6.45
CA ALA A 21 5.39 -6.00 -6.85
C ALA A 21 4.53 -5.65 -5.63
N ALA A 22 4.03 -4.42 -5.59
CA ALA A 22 3.12 -3.98 -4.56
C ALA A 22 1.86 -4.87 -4.55
N THR A 23 1.45 -5.35 -3.38
CA THR A 23 0.27 -6.20 -3.20
C THR A 23 -0.52 -5.79 -1.97
N ILE A 24 -1.83 -5.62 -2.08
CA ILE A 24 -2.71 -5.37 -0.93
C ILE A 24 -3.13 -6.69 -0.29
N THR A 25 -2.70 -6.94 0.94
CA THR A 25 -3.02 -8.16 1.70
C THR A 25 -4.27 -7.98 2.56
N GLU A 26 -4.46 -6.79 3.15
CA GLU A 26 -5.57 -6.50 4.07
C GLU A 26 -6.14 -5.10 3.84
N THR A 27 -7.46 -4.98 3.92
CA THR A 27 -8.17 -3.70 3.99
C THR A 27 -9.17 -3.77 5.13
N SER A 28 -9.30 -2.69 5.89
CA SER A 28 -10.32 -2.61 6.94
C SER A 28 -10.83 -1.19 7.11
N TYR A 29 -12.07 -1.08 7.58
CA TYR A 29 -12.69 0.18 7.97
C TYR A 29 -13.12 0.09 9.44
N LYS A 30 -12.53 0.93 10.29
CA LYS A 30 -12.81 0.98 11.74
C LYS A 30 -12.77 2.41 12.22
N ASN A 31 -13.74 2.82 13.04
CA ASN A 31 -13.80 4.14 13.66
C ASN A 31 -13.64 5.31 12.67
N GLY A 32 -14.27 5.24 11.49
CA GLY A 32 -14.19 6.30 10.48
C GLY A 32 -12.89 6.31 9.66
N ARG A 33 -12.02 5.32 9.83
CA ARG A 33 -10.70 5.27 9.20
C ARG A 33 -10.53 4.00 8.39
N ILE A 34 -9.80 4.12 7.29
CA ILE A 34 -9.45 3.01 6.41
C ILE A 34 -7.99 2.63 6.67
N THR A 35 -7.74 1.37 6.99
CA THR A 35 -6.39 0.79 7.12
C THR A 35 -6.13 -0.16 5.97
N ILE A 36 -4.93 -0.05 5.40
CA ILE A 36 -4.51 -0.78 4.21
C ILE A 36 -3.14 -1.36 4.52
N LYS A 37 -3.01 -2.68 4.39
CA LYS A 37 -1.76 -3.40 4.55
C LYS A 37 -1.41 -4.18 3.31
N GLY A 38 -0.13 -4.40 3.12
CA GLY A 38 0.36 -5.10 1.96
C GLY A 38 1.86 -5.35 1.99
N THR A 39 2.34 -5.87 0.88
CA THR A 39 3.76 -6.05 0.61
C THR A 39 4.19 -5.10 -0.51
N GLY A 40 5.47 -4.77 -0.56
CA GLY A 40 6.06 -3.95 -1.61
C GLY A 40 7.48 -3.52 -1.24
N GLU A 41 8.07 -2.67 -2.07
CA GLU A 41 9.41 -2.14 -1.84
C GLU A 41 9.46 -0.64 -2.12
N GLY A 42 10.24 0.08 -1.30
CA GLY A 42 10.44 1.51 -1.46
C GLY A 42 9.13 2.30 -1.28
N GLU A 43 9.03 3.41 -2.01
CA GLU A 43 7.84 4.26 -1.98
C GLU A 43 6.73 3.71 -2.88
N LEU A 44 5.52 3.61 -2.33
CA LEU A 44 4.32 3.13 -3.01
C LEU A 44 3.31 4.26 -3.12
N GLN A 45 2.61 4.33 -4.26
CA GLN A 45 1.51 5.26 -4.47
C GLN A 45 0.19 4.59 -4.12
N LEU A 46 -0.68 5.30 -3.39
CA LEU A 46 -1.98 4.78 -2.96
C LEU A 46 -3.08 5.74 -3.33
N VAL A 47 -4.11 5.22 -4.02
CA VAL A 47 -5.30 5.96 -4.42
C VAL A 47 -6.54 5.26 -3.87
N LEU A 48 -7.36 6.00 -3.13
CA LEU A 48 -8.71 5.61 -2.77
C LEU A 48 -9.69 6.26 -3.75
N PHE A 49 -10.55 5.47 -4.36
CA PHE A 49 -11.62 5.91 -5.24
C PHE A 49 -12.97 5.84 -4.54
N GLY A 50 -13.81 6.85 -4.80
CA GLY A 50 -15.18 6.93 -4.34
C GLY A 50 -16.11 5.95 -5.04
N LEU A 51 -17.36 5.93 -4.58
CA LEU A 51 -18.43 5.11 -5.16
C LEU A 51 -18.75 5.48 -6.62
N ASP A 52 -18.42 6.71 -7.01
CA ASP A 52 -18.51 7.26 -8.36
C ASP A 52 -17.27 6.96 -9.22
N ASN A 53 -16.31 6.20 -8.70
CA ASN A 53 -15.00 5.91 -9.30
C ASN A 53 -14.09 7.13 -9.51
N ASN A 54 -14.36 8.27 -8.86
CA ASN A 54 -13.43 9.40 -8.84
C ASN A 54 -12.41 9.25 -7.70
N PRO A 55 -11.14 9.71 -7.88
CA PRO A 55 -10.17 9.73 -6.79
C PRO A 55 -10.65 10.61 -5.63
N LEU A 56 -10.73 10.03 -4.43
CA LEU A 56 -11.07 10.73 -3.20
C LEU A 56 -9.85 11.08 -2.36
N TYR A 57 -8.83 10.21 -2.37
CA TYR A 57 -7.63 10.40 -1.57
C TYR A 57 -6.41 9.82 -2.29
N LEU A 58 -5.30 10.56 -2.26
CA LEU A 58 -4.02 10.17 -2.84
C LEU A 58 -2.93 10.38 -1.77
N THR A 59 -2.08 9.39 -1.57
CA THR A 59 -0.90 9.48 -0.68
C THR A 59 0.18 8.53 -1.15
N THR A 60 1.38 8.67 -0.58
CA THR A 60 2.41 7.64 -0.64
C THR A 60 2.62 6.97 0.71
N VAL A 61 3.20 5.77 0.70
CA VAL A 61 3.64 5.01 1.88
C VAL A 61 4.96 4.34 1.55
N THR A 62 5.91 4.34 2.47
CA THR A 62 7.16 3.57 2.31
C THR A 62 6.96 2.17 2.87
N ALA A 63 7.32 1.15 2.09
CA ALA A 63 7.41 -0.21 2.58
C ALA A 63 8.73 -0.40 3.33
N GLU A 64 8.64 -0.93 4.54
CA GLU A 64 9.78 -1.26 5.40
C GLU A 64 9.81 -2.79 5.57
N ASP A 65 10.99 -3.39 5.42
CA ASP A 65 11.18 -4.85 5.50
C ASP A 65 10.25 -5.67 4.57
N GLY A 66 9.88 -5.10 3.42
CA GLY A 66 9.02 -5.73 2.41
C GLY A 66 7.51 -5.58 2.65
N GLU A 67 7.11 -4.89 3.72
CA GLU A 67 5.71 -4.70 4.11
C GLU A 67 5.36 -3.22 4.25
N PHE A 68 4.07 -2.90 4.09
CA PHE A 68 3.54 -1.58 4.42
C PHE A 68 2.23 -1.71 5.20
N SER A 69 1.98 -0.73 6.07
CA SER A 69 0.71 -0.58 6.77
C SER A 69 0.40 0.90 6.96
N ILE A 70 -0.64 1.39 6.29
CA ILE A 70 -1.07 2.79 6.37
C ILE A 70 -2.52 2.86 6.84
N THR A 71 -2.78 3.78 7.77
CA THR A 71 -4.14 4.16 8.16
C THR A 71 -4.40 5.57 7.68
N LEU A 72 -5.31 5.72 6.73
CA LEU A 72 -5.69 7.02 6.18
C LEU A 72 -6.28 7.91 7.29
N PRO A 73 -6.13 9.25 7.20
CA PRO A 73 -6.89 10.17 8.04
C PRO A 73 -8.39 9.89 7.95
N GLU A 74 -9.14 10.36 8.94
CA GLU A 74 -10.60 10.29 8.87
C GLU A 74 -11.08 11.10 7.67
N ILE A 75 -11.81 10.44 6.75
CA ILE A 75 -12.42 11.09 5.60
C ILE A 75 -13.88 11.36 5.99
N VAL A 76 -14.21 12.63 6.19
CA VAL A 76 -15.56 13.04 6.60
C VAL A 76 -16.53 12.87 5.43
N GLY A 77 -17.74 12.40 5.72
CA GLY A 77 -18.81 12.29 4.72
C GLY A 77 -18.74 11.06 3.83
N LEU A 78 -17.96 10.04 4.20
CA LEU A 78 -18.04 8.74 3.53
C LEU A 78 -19.44 8.13 3.72
N GLU A 79 -20.09 7.85 2.61
CA GLU A 79 -21.33 7.09 2.59
C GLU A 79 -21.03 5.60 2.80
N PRO A 80 -21.96 4.82 3.37
CA PRO A 80 -21.82 3.36 3.40
C PRO A 80 -21.74 2.79 1.98
N GLY A 81 -20.75 1.95 1.73
CA GLY A 81 -20.55 1.37 0.40
C GLY A 81 -19.18 0.71 0.23
N THR A 82 -18.92 0.22 -0.98
CA THR A 82 -17.67 -0.47 -1.34
C THR A 82 -16.77 0.48 -2.11
N TYR A 83 -15.66 0.88 -1.49
CA TYR A 83 -14.68 1.78 -2.07
C TYR A 83 -13.54 0.98 -2.70
N THR A 84 -12.95 1.49 -3.77
CA THR A 84 -11.82 0.86 -4.46
C THR A 84 -10.50 1.49 -4.03
N ILE A 85 -9.52 0.66 -3.72
CA ILE A 85 -8.16 1.06 -3.39
C ILE A 85 -7.24 0.52 -4.48
N LYS A 86 -6.35 1.38 -4.97
CA LYS A 86 -5.22 0.99 -5.80
C LYS A 86 -3.93 1.31 -5.07
N VAL A 87 -3.00 0.36 -5.03
CA VAL A 87 -1.62 0.58 -4.58
C VAL A 87 -0.71 0.23 -5.75
N ALA A 88 0.20 1.13 -6.09
CA ALA A 88 1.18 0.93 -7.14
C ALA A 88 2.60 1.12 -6.61
N ASP A 89 3.57 0.45 -7.21
CA ASP A 89 4.97 0.83 -7.08
C ASP A 89 5.20 2.25 -7.62
N TYR A 90 6.33 2.88 -7.24
CA TYR A 90 6.63 4.26 -7.62
C TYR A 90 6.61 4.49 -9.14
N ASP A 91 7.03 3.50 -9.94
CA ASP A 91 7.03 3.60 -11.40
C ASP A 91 5.68 3.26 -12.06
N GLY A 92 4.69 2.85 -11.26
CA GLY A 92 3.31 2.62 -11.65
C GLY A 92 3.08 1.36 -12.49
N LYS A 93 4.07 0.47 -12.63
CA LYS A 93 3.95 -0.72 -13.47
C LYS A 93 3.24 -1.86 -12.78
N ASN A 94 3.40 -2.00 -11.46
CA ASN A 94 2.71 -3.01 -10.69
C ASN A 94 1.60 -2.37 -9.88
N VAL A 95 0.34 -2.70 -10.21
CA VAL A 95 -0.84 -2.16 -9.54
C VAL A 95 -1.61 -3.28 -8.88
N SER A 96 -1.79 -3.20 -7.57
CA SER A 96 -2.70 -4.04 -6.81
C SER A 96 -4.00 -3.29 -6.54
N ILE A 97 -5.13 -3.98 -6.73
CA ILE A 97 -6.47 -3.43 -6.55
C ILE A 97 -7.20 -4.26 -5.51
N LYS A 98 -7.80 -3.59 -4.53
CA LYS A 98 -8.67 -4.22 -3.54
C LYS A 98 -9.81 -3.28 -3.17
N THR A 99 -10.86 -3.82 -2.56
CA THR A 99 -11.96 -3.01 -2.04
C THR A 99 -11.93 -2.92 -0.52
N VAL A 100 -12.61 -1.90 0.02
CA VAL A 100 -12.92 -1.79 1.44
C VAL A 100 -14.41 -1.47 1.60
N GLU A 101 -15.08 -2.18 2.50
CA GLU A 101 -16.48 -1.94 2.82
C GLU A 101 -16.57 -0.90 3.95
N VAL A 102 -17.10 0.27 3.64
CA VAL A 102 -17.44 1.31 4.61
C VAL A 102 -18.84 1.05 5.13
N LYS A 103 -18.98 0.94 6.45
CA LYS A 103 -20.25 0.69 7.14
C LYS A 103 -20.71 1.93 7.87
N LEU A 104 -22.02 2.05 8.08
CA LEU A 104 -22.58 3.08 8.95
C LEU A 104 -21.86 3.06 10.30
N ASN A 105 -21.29 4.20 10.68
CA ASN A 105 -20.82 4.40 12.04
C ASN A 105 -22.05 4.58 12.92
N LYS A 106 -22.60 3.49 13.46
CA LYS A 106 -23.67 3.55 14.46
C LYS A 106 -23.08 4.17 15.74
N ARG A 107 -22.99 5.50 15.80
CA ARG A 107 -22.98 6.17 17.09
C ARG A 107 -24.34 5.85 17.72
N SER A 108 -24.34 5.08 18.81
CA SER A 108 -25.54 4.91 19.62
C SER A 108 -25.99 6.28 20.12
N ILE A 109 -26.93 6.89 19.42
CA ILE A 109 -27.63 8.07 19.93
C ILE A 109 -28.63 7.51 20.94
N ASN A 110 -28.24 7.50 22.21
CA ASN A 110 -29.17 7.26 23.30
C ASN A 110 -30.12 8.47 23.35
N PHE A 111 -31.29 8.34 22.73
CA PHE A 111 -32.41 9.22 23.05
C PHE A 111 -32.90 8.82 24.45
N ARG A 112 -32.61 9.68 25.43
CA ARG A 112 -33.29 9.67 26.74
C ARG A 112 -34.59 10.44 26.62
#